data_AF-A0A3L6KV84-F1
#
_entry.id   AF-A0A3L6KV84-F1
#
_cell.length_a   1.000
_cell.length_b   1.000
_cell.length_c   1.000
_cell.angle_alpha   90.00
_cell.angle_beta   90.00
_cell.angle_gamma   90.00
#
_symmetry.space_group_name_H-M   'P 1'
#
loop_
_entity.id
_entity.type
_entity.pdbx_description
1 polymer ?
#
loop_
_entity_poly.entity_id
_entity_poly.type
_entity_poly.pdbx_seq_one_letter_code
_entity_poly.pdbx_strand_id
1 'polypeptide(L)'
;MSTPCNIRDALALQFCWVNVLVRRRNGHYTSFARVRAALFASMHACFIVTLLFYFVFEPFSWVLAFLIQLILFIISVVHTALISEYEERLNNAMELERQLNPLIIAELTFRCFSLFHLFLLHWWFAFAVGLLEPLHNYWSYRRAHFLVDAATTWKQLGSLRTDARLRLMIQGLLLILTFAYLTLALLPN
;
A
#
# COMPACT_ATOMS: atom_id res chain seq x y z
N MET A 1 -8.82 -1.89 -28.10
CA MET A 1 -9.57 -2.81 -27.22
C MET A 1 -8.65 -3.20 -26.07
N SER A 2 -8.82 -2.56 -24.91
CA SER A 2 -8.00 -2.76 -23.71
C SER A 2 -8.46 -4.02 -22.98
N THR A 3 -7.58 -5.01 -22.92
CA THR A 3 -7.74 -6.24 -22.14
C THR A 3 -7.67 -5.95 -20.62
N PRO A 4 -8.36 -6.77 -19.79
CA PRO A 4 -8.57 -6.50 -18.37
C PRO A 4 -7.25 -6.48 -17.60
N CYS A 5 -7.15 -5.51 -16.69
CA CYS A 5 -6.02 -5.32 -15.80
C CYS A 5 -5.83 -6.56 -14.91
N ASN A 6 -4.89 -7.42 -15.29
CA ASN A 6 -4.64 -8.72 -14.66
C ASN A 6 -3.71 -8.54 -13.45
N ILE A 7 -3.89 -9.32 -12.38
CA ILE A 7 -2.95 -9.38 -11.23
C ILE A 7 -1.51 -9.62 -11.69
N ARG A 8 -1.35 -10.33 -12.80
CA ARG A 8 -0.06 -10.58 -13.44
C ARG A 8 0.65 -9.29 -13.86
N ASP A 9 -0.09 -8.27 -14.29
CA ASP A 9 0.45 -6.96 -14.65
C ASP A 9 0.82 -6.13 -13.40
N ALA A 10 0.04 -6.24 -12.32
CA ALA A 10 0.36 -5.64 -11.03
C ALA A 10 1.61 -6.25 -10.38
N LEU A 11 1.76 -7.58 -10.45
CA LEU A 11 2.96 -8.30 -10.03
C LEU A 11 4.15 -7.96 -10.94
N ALA A 12 3.95 -7.88 -12.25
CA ALA A 12 5.00 -7.44 -13.18
C ALA A 12 5.46 -6.01 -12.88
N LEU A 13 4.55 -5.12 -12.46
CA LEU A 13 4.87 -3.76 -12.02
C LEU A 13 5.69 -3.73 -10.73
N GLN A 14 5.42 -4.62 -9.76
CA GLN A 14 6.22 -4.75 -8.54
C GLN A 14 7.66 -5.18 -8.80
N PHE A 15 7.94 -5.96 -9.85
CA PHE A 15 9.31 -6.35 -10.25
C PHE A 15 9.88 -5.50 -11.38
N CYS A 16 9.13 -4.53 -11.89
CA CYS A 16 9.54 -3.67 -12.99
C CYS A 16 10.80 -2.85 -12.64
N TRP A 17 11.05 -2.60 -11.34
CA TRP A 17 12.27 -1.95 -10.87
C TRP A 17 13.54 -2.71 -11.24
N VAL A 18 13.51 -4.05 -11.29
CA VAL A 18 14.68 -4.86 -11.69
C VAL A 18 15.04 -4.60 -13.14
N ASN A 19 14.04 -4.55 -14.04
CA ASN A 19 14.30 -4.27 -15.46
C ASN A 19 14.73 -2.82 -15.71
N VAL A 20 14.18 -1.85 -14.97
CA VAL A 20 14.47 -0.41 -15.15
C VAL A 20 15.79 0.00 -14.50
N LEU A 21 16.08 -0.44 -13.27
CA LEU A 21 17.26 -0.04 -12.50
C LEU A 21 18.47 -0.97 -12.69
N VAL A 22 18.26 -2.30 -12.69
CA VAL A 22 19.35 -3.28 -12.74
C VAL A 22 19.71 -3.63 -14.19
N ARG A 23 18.70 -3.85 -15.04
CA ARG A 23 18.94 -4.40 -16.38
C ARG A 23 19.22 -3.36 -17.48
N ARG A 24 18.99 -2.05 -17.23
CA ARG A 24 19.19 -0.90 -18.16
C ARG A 24 19.01 -1.23 -19.66
N ARG A 25 18.03 -2.05 -20.01
CA ARG A 25 17.88 -2.52 -21.38
C ARG A 25 17.04 -1.51 -22.17
N ASN A 26 17.73 -0.66 -22.93
CA ASN A 26 17.30 0.08 -24.13
C ASN A 26 15.86 0.65 -24.12
N GLY A 27 15.59 1.66 -23.29
CA GLY A 27 14.36 2.45 -23.40
C GLY A 27 14.56 3.85 -22.85
N HIS A 28 14.11 4.87 -23.57
CA HIS A 28 13.98 6.23 -23.02
C HIS A 28 12.87 6.22 -21.95
N TYR A 29 13.19 5.78 -20.74
CA TYR A 29 12.26 5.77 -19.62
C TYR A 29 12.05 7.21 -19.11
N THR A 30 10.78 7.63 -19.07
CA THR A 30 10.36 8.92 -18.50
C THR A 30 10.82 9.04 -17.04
N SER A 31 11.10 10.26 -16.57
CA SER A 31 11.57 10.52 -15.20
C SER A 31 10.66 9.85 -14.15
N PHE A 32 9.35 9.86 -14.41
CA PHE A 32 8.32 9.24 -13.58
C PHE A 32 8.47 7.72 -13.43
N ALA A 33 8.84 7.01 -14.50
CA ALA A 33 9.05 5.56 -14.46
C ALA A 33 10.28 5.17 -13.61
N ARG A 34 11.32 6.01 -13.63
CA ARG A 34 12.52 5.84 -12.80
C ARG A 34 12.25 6.09 -11.31
N VAL A 35 11.49 7.13 -10.98
CA VAL A 35 11.09 7.41 -9.58
C VAL A 35 10.22 6.27 -9.03
N ARG A 36 9.27 5.77 -9.83
CA ARG A 36 8.43 4.63 -9.45
C ARG A 36 9.24 3.34 -9.24
N ALA A 37 10.21 3.07 -10.12
CA ALA A 37 11.13 1.94 -9.95
C ALA A 37 12.00 2.07 -8.69
N ALA A 38 12.52 3.27 -8.40
CA ALA A 38 13.30 3.52 -7.19
C ALA A 38 12.48 3.34 -5.91
N LEU A 39 11.21 3.75 -5.91
CA LEU A 39 10.27 3.52 -4.82
C LEU A 39 10.01 2.03 -4.56
N PHE A 40 9.82 1.23 -5.60
CA PHE A 40 9.64 -0.21 -5.43
C PHE A 40 10.93 -0.90 -4.95
N ALA A 41 12.10 -0.50 -5.47
CA ALA A 41 13.38 -1.03 -5.01
C ALA A 41 13.65 -0.68 -3.54
N SER A 42 13.37 0.56 -3.12
CA SER A 42 13.54 0.97 -1.72
C SER A 42 12.57 0.26 -0.78
N MET A 43 11.33 -0.02 -1.21
CA MET A 43 10.40 -0.87 -0.46
C MET A 43 10.96 -2.27 -0.20
N HIS A 44 11.52 -2.93 -1.23
CA HIS A 44 12.10 -4.27 -1.08
C HIS A 44 13.38 -4.26 -0.22
N ALA A 45 14.20 -3.21 -0.33
CA ALA A 45 15.36 -3.05 0.54
C ALA A 45 14.94 -2.83 2.01
N CYS A 46 13.92 -2.02 2.25
CA CYS A 46 13.36 -1.79 3.59
C CYS A 46 12.77 -3.08 4.18
N PHE A 47 12.13 -3.92 3.35
CA PHE A 47 11.66 -5.25 3.73
C PHE A 47 12.80 -6.15 4.23
N ILE A 48 13.90 -6.24 3.47
CA ILE A 48 15.06 -7.06 3.84
C ILE A 48 15.68 -6.57 5.15
N VAL A 49 15.89 -5.26 5.27
CA VAL A 49 16.44 -4.63 6.49
C VAL A 49 15.55 -4.96 7.69
N THR A 50 14.25 -4.86 7.54
CA THR A 50 13.30 -5.15 8.60
C THR A 50 13.31 -6.61 9.05
N LEU A 51 13.37 -7.53 8.08
CA LEU A 51 13.42 -8.96 8.34
C LEU A 51 14.70 -9.32 9.09
N LEU A 52 15.83 -8.66 8.79
CA LEU A 52 17.08 -8.82 9.52
C LEU A 52 16.99 -8.26 10.95
N PHE A 53 16.36 -7.10 11.14
CA PHE A 53 16.23 -6.48 12.48
C PHE A 53 15.30 -7.24 13.42
N TYR A 54 14.29 -7.95 12.90
CA TYR A 54 13.40 -8.77 13.71
C TYR A 54 14.14 -9.79 14.60
N PHE A 55 15.22 -10.39 14.09
CA PHE A 55 15.99 -11.40 14.80
C PHE A 55 16.98 -10.84 15.84
N VAL A 56 17.18 -9.52 15.91
CA VAL A 56 18.24 -8.92 16.75
C VAL A 56 17.67 -8.37 18.06
N PHE A 57 16.54 -7.65 18.03
CA PHE A 57 15.95 -7.05 19.23
C PHE A 57 14.42 -6.99 19.15
N GLU A 58 13.75 -7.53 20.16
CA GLU A 58 12.29 -7.52 20.30
C GLU A 58 11.66 -6.11 20.32
N PRO A 59 12.13 -5.13 21.12
CA PRO A 59 11.53 -3.78 21.11
C PRO A 59 11.70 -3.06 19.76
N PHE A 60 12.80 -3.30 19.05
CA PHE A 60 12.99 -2.75 17.70
C PHE A 60 11.98 -3.31 16.70
N SER A 61 11.57 -4.57 16.85
CA SER A 61 10.54 -5.19 16.01
C SER A 61 9.18 -4.51 16.16
N TRP A 62 8.84 -4.07 17.37
CA TRP A 62 7.64 -3.29 17.66
C TRP A 62 7.72 -1.86 17.11
N VAL A 63 8.87 -1.19 17.27
CA VAL A 63 9.11 0.14 16.66
C VAL A 63 8.89 0.07 15.14
N LEU A 64 9.37 -1.01 14.54
CA LEU A 64 9.29 -1.23 13.11
C LEU A 64 7.86 -1.54 12.65
N ALA A 65 7.11 -2.34 13.41
CA ALA A 65 5.68 -2.56 13.16
C ALA A 65 4.91 -1.24 13.18
N PHE A 66 5.21 -0.35 14.13
CA PHE A 66 4.65 0.99 14.19
C PHE A 66 5.03 1.84 12.98
N LEU A 67 6.30 1.85 12.56
CA LEU A 67 6.75 2.60 11.38
C LEU A 67 6.06 2.12 10.09
N ILE A 68 5.92 0.82 9.89
CA ILE A 68 5.20 0.26 8.74
C ILE A 68 3.73 0.71 8.77
N GLN A 69 3.09 0.65 9.93
CA GLN A 69 1.70 1.04 10.10
C GLN A 69 1.50 2.56 9.89
N LEU A 70 2.48 3.38 10.30
CA LEU A 70 2.49 4.81 10.05
C LEU A 70 2.60 5.12 8.56
N ILE A 71 3.48 4.43 7.83
CA ILE A 71 3.61 4.58 6.37
C ILE A 71 2.30 4.20 5.67
N LEU A 72 1.70 3.08 6.04
CA LEU A 72 0.39 2.66 5.52
C LEU A 72 -0.71 3.68 5.79
N PHE A 73 -0.74 4.26 6.99
CA PHE A 73 -1.67 5.32 7.34
C PHE A 73 -1.46 6.58 6.48
N ILE A 74 -0.21 7.02 6.30
CA ILE A 74 0.11 8.16 5.43
C ILE A 74 -0.36 7.89 3.99
N ILE A 75 -0.11 6.69 3.46
CA ILE A 75 -0.57 6.28 2.13
C ILE A 75 -2.10 6.38 2.02
N SER A 76 -2.83 5.87 3.01
CA SER A 76 -4.30 5.97 3.07
C SER A 76 -4.81 7.41 3.18
N VAL A 77 -4.13 8.28 3.93
CA VAL A 77 -4.44 9.72 4.00
C VAL A 77 -4.28 10.38 2.64
N VAL A 78 -3.13 10.16 1.97
CA VAL A 78 -2.87 10.69 0.62
C VAL A 78 -3.91 10.16 -0.37
N HIS A 79 -4.24 8.86 -0.31
CA HIS A 79 -5.26 8.25 -1.14
C HIS A 79 -6.62 8.94 -0.99
N THR A 80 -7.02 9.21 0.25
CA THR A 80 -8.28 9.91 0.56
C THR A 80 -8.26 11.37 0.10
N ALA A 81 -7.13 12.06 0.28
CA ALA A 81 -6.96 13.44 -0.15
C ALA A 81 -7.09 13.60 -1.68
N LEU A 82 -6.46 12.69 -2.46
CA LEU A 82 -6.55 12.69 -3.92
C LEU A 82 -7.98 12.47 -4.43
N ILE A 83 -8.74 11.59 -3.78
CA ILE A 83 -10.16 11.37 -4.11
C ILE A 83 -11.00 12.60 -3.77
N SER A 84 -10.75 13.24 -2.62
CA SER A 84 -11.45 14.47 -2.21
C SER A 84 -11.16 15.63 -3.17
N GLU A 85 -9.91 15.80 -3.59
CA GLU A 85 -9.54 16.82 -4.56
C GLU A 85 -10.20 16.60 -5.92
N TYR A 86 -10.32 15.34 -6.36
CA TYR A 86 -11.06 15.00 -7.58
C TYR A 86 -12.56 15.28 -7.45
N GLU A 87 -13.17 15.00 -6.30
CA GLU A 87 -14.58 15.30 -6.03
C GLU A 87 -14.86 16.82 -6.10
N GLU A 88 -13.98 17.64 -5.53
CA GLU A 88 -14.16 19.10 -5.51
C GLU A 88 -13.88 19.76 -6.87
N ARG A 89 -12.84 19.32 -7.58
CA ARG A 89 -12.37 19.98 -8.81
C ARG A 89 -12.85 19.33 -10.09
N LEU A 90 -13.47 18.14 -10.04
CA LEU A 90 -13.79 17.31 -11.21
C LEU A 90 -12.61 17.23 -12.19
N ASN A 91 -11.41 17.07 -11.61
CA ASN A 91 -10.15 17.16 -12.34
C ASN A 91 -10.04 16.03 -13.39
N ASN A 92 -9.03 16.08 -14.27
CA ASN A 92 -8.83 15.05 -15.30
C ASN A 92 -8.78 13.64 -14.68
N ALA A 93 -9.76 12.78 -14.96
CA ALA A 93 -9.87 11.42 -14.41
C ALA A 93 -8.64 10.55 -14.74
N MET A 94 -7.96 10.87 -15.84
CA MET A 94 -6.73 10.21 -16.28
C MET A 94 -5.51 10.57 -15.41
N GLU A 95 -5.48 11.77 -14.82
CA GLU A 95 -4.42 12.16 -13.88
C GLU A 95 -4.64 11.49 -12.52
N LEU A 96 -5.90 11.40 -12.07
CA LEU A 96 -6.25 10.67 -10.85
C LEU A 96 -5.84 9.19 -10.96
N GLU A 97 -6.19 8.52 -12.06
CA GLU A 97 -5.77 7.14 -12.32
C GLU A 97 -4.25 6.96 -12.21
N ARG A 98 -3.50 7.87 -12.84
CA ARG A 98 -2.04 7.83 -12.88
C ARG A 98 -1.39 7.96 -11.50
N GLN A 99 -2.00 8.73 -10.59
CA GLN A 99 -1.51 8.93 -9.23
C GLN A 99 -2.02 7.86 -8.25
N LEU A 100 -3.27 7.42 -8.40
CA LEU A 100 -3.91 6.51 -7.45
C LEU A 100 -3.51 5.04 -7.65
N ASN A 101 -3.35 4.59 -8.89
CA ASN A 101 -2.93 3.21 -9.19
C ASN A 101 -1.56 2.81 -8.59
N PRO A 102 -0.48 3.62 -8.70
CA PRO A 102 0.78 3.29 -8.03
C PRO A 102 0.65 3.32 -6.49
N LEU A 103 -0.23 4.18 -5.95
CA LEU A 103 -0.46 4.28 -4.52
C LEU A 103 -1.19 3.04 -3.97
N ILE A 104 -2.20 2.53 -4.69
CA ILE A 104 -2.89 1.26 -4.34
C ILE A 104 -1.91 0.09 -4.35
N ILE A 105 -1.02 0.02 -5.35
CA ILE A 105 -0.01 -1.05 -5.42
C ILE A 105 0.99 -0.92 -4.26
N ALA A 106 1.43 0.29 -3.95
CA ALA A 106 2.30 0.57 -2.81
C ALA A 106 1.65 0.15 -1.48
N GLU A 107 0.39 0.52 -1.26
CA GLU A 107 -0.41 0.15 -0.09
C GLU A 107 -0.50 -1.37 0.06
N LEU A 108 -0.87 -2.08 -1.02
CA LEU A 108 -0.97 -3.54 -1.02
C LEU A 108 0.38 -4.19 -0.66
N THR A 109 1.48 -3.66 -1.20
CA THR A 109 2.84 -4.17 -0.93
C THR A 109 3.21 -4.02 0.54
N PHE A 110 3.03 -2.81 1.09
CA PHE A 110 3.29 -2.56 2.51
C PHE A 110 2.34 -3.33 3.41
N ARG A 111 1.10 -3.58 2.99
CA ARG A 111 0.13 -4.36 3.77
C ARG A 111 0.51 -5.82 3.82
N CYS A 112 0.93 -6.44 2.71
CA CYS A 112 1.48 -7.80 2.72
C CYS A 112 2.69 -7.92 3.64
N PHE A 113 3.55 -6.91 3.63
CA PHE A 113 4.70 -6.85 4.52
C PHE A 113 4.30 -6.71 5.99
N SER A 114 3.40 -5.79 6.30
CA SER A 114 2.83 -5.61 7.64
C SER A 114 2.24 -6.92 8.17
N LEU A 115 1.47 -7.64 7.35
CA LEU A 115 0.90 -8.94 7.71
C LEU A 115 1.98 -9.99 8.00
N PHE A 116 3.00 -10.08 7.16
CA PHE A 116 4.12 -10.98 7.41
C PHE A 116 4.85 -10.64 8.72
N HIS A 117 5.09 -9.34 8.98
CA HIS A 117 5.75 -8.88 10.20
C HIS A 117 4.89 -9.12 11.45
N LEU A 118 3.58 -8.89 11.37
CA LEU A 118 2.62 -9.18 12.45
C LEU A 118 2.51 -10.68 12.75
N PHE A 119 2.61 -11.53 11.71
CA PHE A 119 2.68 -12.97 11.87
C PHE A 119 3.93 -13.39 12.64
N LEU A 120 5.09 -12.81 12.32
CA LEU A 120 6.34 -13.05 13.05
C LEU A 120 6.25 -12.57 14.52
N LEU A 121 5.60 -11.44 14.77
CA LEU A 121 5.35 -10.94 16.13
C LEU A 121 4.29 -11.76 16.91
N HIS A 122 3.71 -12.80 16.31
CA HIS A 122 2.62 -13.62 16.89
C HIS A 122 1.41 -12.78 17.33
N TRP A 123 1.22 -11.61 16.73
CA TRP A 123 0.13 -10.70 17.10
C TRP A 123 -1.13 -10.97 16.27
N TRP A 124 -1.77 -12.10 16.58
CA TRP A 124 -2.88 -12.65 15.80
C TRP A 124 -4.09 -11.71 15.65
N PHE A 125 -4.37 -10.90 16.66
CA PHE A 125 -5.49 -9.95 16.60
C PHE A 125 -5.26 -8.87 15.54
N ALA A 126 -4.10 -8.19 15.57
CA ALA A 126 -3.75 -7.19 14.57
C ALA A 126 -3.59 -7.81 13.18
N PHE A 127 -3.07 -9.04 13.10
CA PHE A 127 -3.00 -9.80 11.85
C PHE A 127 -4.40 -10.04 11.25
N ALA A 128 -5.37 -10.47 12.05
CA ALA A 128 -6.74 -10.71 11.60
C ALA A 128 -7.43 -9.42 11.12
N VAL A 129 -7.26 -8.30 11.84
CA VAL A 129 -7.78 -7.00 11.41
C VAL A 129 -7.08 -6.52 10.14
N GLY A 130 -5.76 -6.70 10.04
CA GLY A 130 -4.97 -6.34 8.86
C GLY A 130 -5.36 -7.15 7.61
N LEU A 131 -5.88 -8.38 7.77
CA LEU A 131 -6.34 -9.21 6.66
C LEU A 131 -7.66 -8.72 6.04
N LEU A 132 -8.45 -7.90 6.73
CA LEU A 132 -9.70 -7.38 6.19
C LEU A 132 -9.48 -6.53 4.94
N GLU A 133 -8.37 -5.78 4.89
CA GLU A 133 -8.06 -4.93 3.74
C GLU A 133 -7.68 -5.71 2.47
N PRO A 134 -6.74 -6.68 2.46
CA PRO A 134 -6.47 -7.50 1.28
C PRO A 134 -7.68 -8.37 0.89
N LEU A 135 -8.51 -8.82 1.84
CA LEU A 135 -9.76 -9.52 1.52
C LEU A 135 -10.75 -8.61 0.81
N HIS A 136 -10.93 -7.38 1.29
CA HIS A 136 -11.76 -6.36 0.65
C HIS A 136 -11.24 -6.03 -0.76
N ASN A 137 -9.94 -5.84 -0.90
CA ASN A 137 -9.24 -5.63 -2.16
C ASN A 137 -9.47 -6.79 -3.15
N TYR A 138 -9.35 -8.03 -2.69
CA TYR A 138 -9.60 -9.22 -3.50
C TYR A 138 -11.07 -9.34 -3.92
N TRP A 139 -12.00 -8.99 -3.04
CA TRP A 139 -13.43 -9.01 -3.34
C TRP A 139 -13.81 -7.95 -4.37
N SER A 140 -13.26 -6.74 -4.25
CA SER A 140 -13.40 -5.66 -5.23
C SER A 140 -12.76 -6.04 -6.58
N TYR A 141 -11.62 -6.74 -6.56
CA TYR A 141 -10.99 -7.30 -7.76
C TYR A 141 -11.89 -8.29 -8.49
N ARG A 142 -12.57 -9.21 -7.79
CA ARG A 142 -13.51 -10.15 -8.43
C ARG A 142 -14.66 -9.46 -9.16
N ARG A 143 -14.99 -8.22 -8.80
CA ARG A 143 -16.04 -7.42 -9.45
C ARG A 143 -15.50 -6.49 -10.54
N ALA A 144 -14.23 -6.62 -10.92
CA ALA A 144 -13.53 -5.81 -11.94
C ALA A 144 -13.33 -4.33 -11.58
N HIS A 145 -13.28 -3.98 -10.29
CA HIS A 145 -13.15 -2.59 -9.80
C HIS A 145 -11.80 -2.30 -9.11
N PHE A 146 -10.78 -3.13 -9.31
CA PHE A 146 -9.55 -3.03 -8.51
C PHE A 146 -8.67 -1.80 -8.83
N LEU A 147 -8.67 -1.38 -10.09
CA LEU A 147 -7.91 -0.23 -10.56
C LEU A 147 -8.89 0.80 -11.10
N VAL A 148 -8.61 2.06 -10.80
CA VAL A 148 -9.46 3.15 -11.22
C VAL A 148 -9.31 3.31 -12.72
N ASP A 149 -10.38 3.06 -13.45
CA ASP A 149 -10.45 3.31 -14.88
C ASP A 149 -11.05 4.69 -15.11
N ALA A 150 -10.26 5.61 -15.68
CA ALA A 150 -10.65 6.98 -15.97
C ALA A 150 -12.01 7.10 -16.69
N ALA A 151 -12.42 6.09 -17.47
CA ALA A 151 -13.70 6.08 -18.17
C ALA A 151 -14.92 5.87 -17.25
N THR A 152 -14.74 5.26 -16.09
CA THR A 152 -15.83 4.87 -15.16
C THR A 152 -15.75 5.55 -13.79
N THR A 153 -14.67 6.28 -13.49
CA THR A 153 -14.41 6.95 -12.22
C THR A 153 -15.57 7.81 -11.72
N TRP A 154 -16.20 8.59 -12.60
CA TRP A 154 -17.29 9.49 -12.22
C TRP A 154 -18.56 8.75 -11.74
N LYS A 155 -18.83 7.55 -12.28
CA LYS A 155 -19.98 6.72 -11.83
C LYS A 155 -19.69 6.01 -10.51
N GLN A 156 -18.42 5.74 -10.22
CA GLN A 156 -17.99 4.94 -9.08
C GLN A 156 -17.47 5.79 -7.91
N LEU A 157 -17.48 7.13 -8.04
CA LEU A 157 -16.91 8.05 -7.05
C LEU A 157 -17.43 7.80 -5.62
N GLY A 158 -18.72 7.49 -5.47
CA GLY A 158 -19.30 7.13 -4.17
C GLY A 158 -18.68 5.87 -3.56
N SER A 159 -18.43 4.84 -4.39
CA SER A 159 -17.77 3.60 -3.95
C SER A 159 -16.29 3.82 -3.62
N LEU A 160 -15.57 4.62 -4.43
CA LEU A 160 -14.18 4.97 -4.13
C LEU A 160 -14.06 5.74 -2.80
N ARG A 161 -15.02 6.63 -2.52
CA ARG A 161 -15.05 7.39 -1.26
C ARG A 161 -15.30 6.50 -0.06
N THR A 162 -16.23 5.55 -0.15
CA THR A 162 -16.48 4.58 0.93
C THR A 162 -15.26 3.70 1.16
N ASP A 163 -14.61 3.25 0.08
CA ASP A 163 -13.40 2.43 0.16
C ASP A 163 -12.24 3.19 0.81
N ALA A 164 -12.00 4.44 0.41
CA ALA A 164 -10.95 5.28 1.00
C ALA A 164 -11.19 5.53 2.50
N ARG A 165 -12.44 5.80 2.90
CA ARG A 165 -12.80 5.95 4.31
C ARG A 165 -12.60 4.66 5.11
N LEU A 166 -13.00 3.51 4.55
CA LEU A 166 -12.82 2.21 5.19
C LEU A 166 -11.35 1.91 5.42
N ARG A 167 -10.49 2.13 4.41
CA ARG A 167 -9.03 1.99 4.54
C ARG A 167 -8.49 2.91 5.63
N LEU A 168 -8.84 4.20 5.60
CA LEU A 168 -8.40 5.17 6.60
C LEU A 168 -8.78 4.73 8.02
N MET A 169 -10.01 4.25 8.23
CA MET A 169 -10.48 3.75 9.53
C MET A 169 -9.70 2.52 10.00
N ILE A 170 -9.51 1.53 9.12
CA ILE A 170 -8.74 0.30 9.44
C ILE A 170 -7.29 0.67 9.78
N GLN A 171 -6.65 1.50 8.96
CA GLN A 171 -5.26 1.93 9.18
C GLN A 171 -5.12 2.76 10.46
N GLY A 172 -6.08 3.65 10.74
CA GLY A 172 -6.10 4.44 11.97
C GLY A 172 -6.25 3.57 13.22
N LEU A 173 -7.17 2.60 13.19
CA LEU A 173 -7.34 1.64 14.29
C LEU A 173 -6.06 0.83 14.53
N LEU A 174 -5.47 0.28 13.46
CA LEU A 174 -4.22 -0.49 13.57
C LEU A 174 -3.05 0.37 14.05
N LEU A 175 -2.99 1.66 13.68
CA LEU A 175 -1.97 2.59 14.16
C LEU A 175 -2.09 2.85 15.66
N ILE A 176 -3.31 3.04 16.17
CA ILE A 176 -3.57 3.22 17.61
C ILE A 176 -3.17 1.95 18.37
N LEU A 177 -3.57 0.79 17.85
CA LEU A 177 -3.22 -0.50 18.45
C LEU A 177 -1.70 -0.71 18.47
N THR A 178 -1.00 -0.51 17.35
CA THR A 178 0.46 -0.71 17.27
C THR A 178 1.21 0.26 18.16
N PHE A 179 0.73 1.50 18.28
CA PHE A 179 1.29 2.47 19.22
C PHE A 179 1.11 2.04 20.67
N ALA A 180 -0.09 1.59 21.06
CA ALA A 180 -0.35 1.11 22.43
C ALA A 180 0.48 -0.13 22.79
N TYR A 181 0.67 -1.06 21.85
CA TYR A 181 1.54 -2.22 22.10
C TYR A 181 3.02 -1.84 22.13
N LEU A 182 3.45 -0.89 21.30
CA LEU A 182 4.81 -0.36 21.34
C LEU A 182 5.12 0.28 22.69
N THR A 183 4.21 1.08 23.24
CA THR A 183 4.43 1.71 24.55
C THR A 183 4.54 0.65 25.65
N LEU A 184 3.67 -0.36 25.64
CA LEU A 184 3.75 -1.49 26.57
C LEU A 184 5.07 -2.27 26.44
N ALA A 185 5.53 -2.53 25.21
CA ALA A 185 6.79 -3.24 24.96
C ALA A 185 8.05 -2.44 25.36
N LEU A 186 7.94 -1.12 25.46
CA LEU A 186 9.03 -0.23 25.88
C LEU A 186 9.00 0.07 27.38
N LEU A 187 7.91 -0.22 28.08
CA LEU A 187 7.89 -0.11 29.53
C LEU A 187 8.83 -1.18 30.13
N PRO A 188 9.77 -0.81 31.01
CA PRO A 188 10.57 -1.80 31.73
C PRO A 188 9.63 -2.62 32.64
N ASN A 189 9.63 -3.94 32.45
CA ASN A 189 9.03 -4.88 33.40
C ASN A 189 9.80 -4.85 34.73
#